data_AF-X1UBQ9-F1
#
_entry.id   AF-X1UBQ9-F1
#
_cell.length_a   1.000
_cell.length_b   1.000
_cell.length_c   1.000
_cell.angle_alpha   90.00
_cell.angle_beta   90.00
_cell.angle_gamma   90.00
#
_symmetry.space_group_name_H-M   'P 1'
#
loop_
_entity.id
_entity.type
_entity.pdbx_description
1 polymer ?
#
loop_
_entity_poly.entity_id
_entity_poly.type
_entity_poly.pdbx_seq_one_letter_code
_entity_poly.pdbx_strand_id
1 'polypeptide(L)'
;IFKSLEENNFRIFKPRNGDWIDESLKSISFFGLNEAVKTHCGIEIDRNINSEVFAQKVLNFMMDIIDENNQREHGNYIFTQPHNDYYLYNKGYNNKLNLGDDDKRYNIDLIRADSKLSLERKIELHKKFEKILDGGNIFTCNINNSHLLEFVEILINSKLNAFSIRAEI
;
A
#
# COMPACT_ATOMS: atom_id res chain seq x y z
N ILE A 1 -44.06 1.00 -19.90
CA ILE A 1 -43.41 2.34 -19.93
C ILE A 1 -41.90 2.13 -19.83
N PHE A 2 -41.29 1.50 -20.84
CA PHE A 2 -39.85 1.54 -21.12
C PHE A 2 -39.72 1.01 -22.56
N LYS A 3 -40.00 1.91 -23.48
CA LYS A 3 -39.64 1.81 -24.89
C LYS A 3 -38.83 3.08 -25.15
N SER A 4 -37.74 2.95 -25.90
CA SER A 4 -36.80 4.01 -26.27
C SER A 4 -35.80 4.41 -25.19
N LEU A 5 -34.61 3.79 -25.26
CA LEU A 5 -33.30 4.46 -25.30
C LEU A 5 -32.28 3.45 -25.87
N GLU A 6 -32.62 2.89 -27.04
CA GLU A 6 -31.57 2.56 -28.00
C GLU A 6 -31.04 3.91 -28.54
N GLU A 7 -29.73 4.00 -28.72
CA GLU A 7 -28.99 5.17 -29.24
C GLU A 7 -28.74 6.30 -28.23
N ASN A 8 -27.64 6.20 -27.47
CA ASN A 8 -26.42 6.95 -27.81
C ASN A 8 -25.28 6.70 -26.79
N ASN A 9 -24.22 6.07 -27.28
CA ASN A 9 -22.84 6.09 -26.77
C ASN A 9 -22.49 5.33 -25.48
N PHE A 10 -22.89 4.06 -25.36
CA PHE A 10 -21.95 3.10 -24.77
C PHE A 10 -20.84 2.85 -25.81
N ARG A 11 -19.84 3.73 -25.83
CA ARG A 11 -18.55 3.44 -26.48
C ARG A 11 -17.93 2.30 -25.67
N ILE A 12 -18.24 1.07 -26.04
CA ILE A 12 -17.32 -0.04 -25.80
C ILE A 12 -15.98 0.46 -26.33
N PHE A 13 -14.99 0.58 -25.45
CA PHE A 13 -13.62 0.93 -25.79
C PHE A 13 -13.16 -0.07 -26.84
N LYS A 14 -13.29 0.28 -28.13
CA LYS A 14 -12.52 -0.36 -29.19
C LYS A 14 -11.16 0.31 -29.08
N PRO A 15 -10.13 -0.39 -28.57
CA PRO A 15 -8.78 0.16 -28.59
C PRO A 15 -8.50 0.58 -30.04
N ARG A 16 -8.23 1.88 -30.23
CA ARG A 16 -7.70 2.36 -31.51
C ARG A 16 -6.39 1.63 -31.71
N ASN A 17 -6.15 1.05 -32.89
CA ASN A 17 -4.93 0.33 -33.26
C ASN A 17 -3.66 0.90 -32.60
N GLY A 18 -3.34 0.36 -31.41
CA GLY A 18 -2.41 0.88 -30.41
C GLY A 18 -2.54 -0.05 -29.22
N ASP A 19 -1.40 -0.49 -28.68
CA ASP A 19 -1.39 -1.53 -27.65
C ASP A 19 -1.99 -0.95 -26.37
N TRP A 20 -3.17 -1.43 -25.98
CA TRP A 20 -3.83 -1.13 -24.70
C TRP A 20 -2.90 -1.33 -23.49
N ILE A 21 -1.83 -2.12 -23.67
CA ILE A 21 -0.74 -2.31 -22.72
C ILE A 21 0.02 -1.00 -22.51
N ASP A 22 0.32 -0.24 -23.56
CA ASP A 22 1.06 1.01 -23.50
C ASP A 22 0.24 2.08 -22.76
N GLU A 23 -1.07 2.13 -23.02
CA GLU A 23 -2.02 3.03 -22.37
C GLU A 23 -2.39 2.61 -20.93
N SER A 24 -2.03 1.39 -20.51
CA SER A 24 -2.37 0.90 -19.17
C SER A 24 -1.43 1.43 -18.08
N LEU A 25 -2.00 1.70 -16.92
CA LEU A 25 -1.24 1.92 -15.69
C LEU A 25 -0.57 0.61 -15.26
N LYS A 26 0.73 0.68 -14.99
CA LYS A 26 1.56 -0.48 -14.62
C LYS A 26 2.02 -0.32 -13.17
N SER A 27 1.59 -1.20 -12.28
CA SER A 27 1.99 -1.11 -10.87
C SER A 27 3.41 -1.60 -10.66
N ILE A 28 4.22 -0.79 -10.00
CA ILE A 28 5.44 -1.20 -9.31
C ILE A 28 5.09 -1.33 -7.83
N SER A 29 5.25 -2.53 -7.30
CA SER A 29 4.86 -2.89 -5.94
C SER A 29 6.07 -3.26 -5.10
N PHE A 30 5.96 -3.05 -3.79
CA PHE A 30 6.98 -3.44 -2.82
C PHE A 30 6.37 -4.21 -1.64
N PHE A 31 7.20 -4.99 -0.96
CA PHE A 31 6.88 -5.65 0.31
C PHE A 31 8.16 -5.73 1.15
N GLY A 32 8.04 -6.02 2.44
CA GLY A 32 9.20 -6.24 3.30
C GLY A 32 9.91 -4.97 3.76
N LEU A 33 9.24 -3.80 3.69
CA LEU A 33 9.87 -2.53 4.08
C LEU A 33 10.22 -2.52 5.57
N ASN A 34 9.37 -3.07 6.44
CA ASN A 34 9.65 -3.15 7.87
C ASN A 34 10.92 -3.96 8.16
N GLU A 35 11.12 -5.07 7.45
CA GLU A 35 12.28 -5.95 7.55
C GLU A 35 13.54 -5.25 7.02
N ALA A 36 13.45 -4.56 5.89
CA ALA A 36 14.56 -3.77 5.35
C ALA A 36 14.98 -2.66 6.33
N VAL A 37 14.02 -1.89 6.85
CA VAL A 37 14.27 -0.83 7.83
C VAL A 37 14.83 -1.41 9.12
N LYS A 38 14.29 -2.52 9.62
CA LYS A 38 14.84 -3.19 10.82
C LYS A 38 16.27 -3.66 10.60
N THR A 39 16.59 -4.19 9.43
CA THR A 39 17.94 -4.64 9.08
C THR A 39 18.94 -3.48 9.04
N HIS A 40 18.55 -2.33 8.50
CA HIS A 40 19.45 -1.17 8.35
C HIS A 40 19.49 -0.26 9.58
N CYS A 41 18.36 -0.07 10.27
CA CYS A 41 18.22 0.83 11.41
C CYS A 41 18.26 0.11 12.77
N GLY A 42 18.23 -1.22 12.79
CA GLY A 42 18.15 -2.04 14.01
C GLY A 42 16.76 -2.04 14.66
N ILE A 43 15.77 -1.36 14.08
CA ILE A 43 14.46 -1.13 14.69
C ILE A 43 13.37 -0.93 13.63
N GLU A 44 12.14 -1.33 13.92
CA GLU A 44 11.02 -1.24 12.99
C GLU A 44 10.51 0.19 12.79
N ILE A 45 9.79 0.42 11.68
CA ILE A 45 9.31 1.74 11.23
C ILE A 45 8.51 2.44 12.32
N ASP A 46 7.61 1.72 12.98
CA ASP A 46 6.62 2.23 13.94
C ASP A 46 7.18 2.47 15.35
N ARG A 47 8.49 2.29 15.56
CA ARG A 47 9.11 2.38 16.89
C ARG A 47 9.80 3.71 17.17
N ASN A 48 10.32 4.40 16.17
CA ASN A 48 10.91 5.73 16.34
C ASN A 48 10.84 6.58 15.07
N ILE A 49 11.10 7.88 15.24
CA ILE A 49 11.02 8.85 14.14
C ILE A 49 12.11 8.65 13.08
N ASN A 50 13.29 8.14 13.45
CA ASN A 50 14.40 7.98 12.53
C ASN A 50 14.19 6.82 11.55
N SER A 51 13.64 5.70 12.02
CA SER A 51 13.24 4.56 11.17
C SER A 51 12.10 4.95 10.23
N GLU A 52 11.15 5.76 10.71
CA GLU A 52 10.10 6.36 9.89
C GLU A 52 10.65 7.30 8.80
N VAL A 53 11.62 8.15 9.13
CA VAL A 53 12.26 9.05 8.16
C VAL A 53 13.07 8.24 7.14
N PHE A 54 13.77 7.20 7.58
CA PHE A 54 14.51 6.32 6.69
C PHE A 54 13.57 5.59 5.72
N ALA A 55 12.45 5.04 6.21
CA ALA A 55 11.42 4.43 5.37
C ALA A 55 10.89 5.39 4.30
N GLN A 56 10.58 6.63 4.69
CA GLN A 56 10.14 7.67 3.74
C GLN A 56 11.21 7.98 2.68
N LYS A 57 12.49 8.05 3.06
CA LYS A 57 13.58 8.27 2.10
C LYS A 57 13.69 7.14 1.08
N VAL A 58 13.55 5.89 1.52
CA VAL A 58 13.55 4.73 0.63
C VAL A 58 12.39 4.81 -0.37
N LEU A 59 11.18 5.12 0.11
CA LEU A 59 10.01 5.20 -0.76
C LEU A 59 10.05 6.39 -1.73
N ASN A 60 10.50 7.57 -1.27
CA ASN A 60 10.68 8.72 -2.16
C ASN A 60 11.72 8.43 -3.25
N PHE A 61 12.84 7.80 -2.89
CA PHE A 61 13.84 7.40 -3.87
C PHE A 61 13.29 6.44 -4.93
N MET A 62 12.43 5.49 -4.53
CA MET A 62 11.75 4.61 -5.48
C MET A 62 10.80 5.40 -6.39
N MET A 63 10.03 6.34 -5.84
CA MET A 63 9.13 7.20 -6.61
C MET A 63 9.89 8.07 -7.62
N ASP A 64 11.02 8.65 -7.21
CA ASP A 64 11.88 9.45 -8.10
C ASP A 64 12.35 8.62 -9.31
N ILE A 65 12.79 7.37 -9.09
CA ILE A 65 13.18 6.45 -10.18
C ILE A 65 11.99 6.13 -11.11
N ILE A 66 10.81 5.93 -10.54
CA ILE A 66 9.59 5.65 -11.31
C ILE A 66 9.23 6.84 -12.18
N ASP A 67 9.28 8.05 -11.63
CA ASP A 67 9.01 9.29 -12.35
C ASP A 67 10.03 9.52 -13.47
N GLU A 68 11.32 9.30 -13.22
CA GLU A 68 12.37 9.37 -14.23
C GLU A 68 12.09 8.40 -15.39
N ASN A 69 11.72 7.15 -15.08
CA ASN A 69 11.39 6.14 -16.09
C ASN A 69 10.12 6.51 -16.87
N ASN A 70 9.10 7.05 -16.21
CA ASN A 70 7.89 7.52 -16.86
C ASN A 70 8.15 8.68 -17.83
N GLN A 71 9.05 9.61 -17.46
CA GLN A 71 9.46 10.73 -18.31
C GLN A 71 10.28 10.26 -19.52
N ARG A 72 11.15 9.25 -19.35
CA ARG A 72 12.03 8.75 -20.40
C ARG A 72 11.34 7.80 -21.38
N GLU A 73 10.51 6.89 -20.87
CA GLU A 73 10.01 5.73 -21.62
C GLU A 73 8.48 5.75 -21.82
N HIS A 74 7.77 6.72 -21.25
CA HIS A 74 6.31 6.82 -21.30
C HIS A 74 5.60 5.54 -20.80
N GLY A 75 6.17 4.92 -19.76
CA GLY A 75 5.75 3.61 -19.27
C GLY A 75 4.46 3.56 -18.45
N ASN A 76 3.90 4.70 -18.03
CA ASN A 76 2.69 4.78 -17.19
C ASN A 76 2.76 3.93 -15.90
N TYR A 77 3.93 3.92 -15.25
CA TYR A 77 4.15 3.22 -13.99
C TYR A 77 3.60 4.01 -12.79
N ILE A 78 3.04 3.30 -11.82
CA ILE A 78 2.56 3.85 -10.54
C ILE A 78 3.14 3.05 -9.38
N PHE A 79 3.35 3.69 -8.24
CA PHE A 79 3.93 3.06 -7.06
C PHE A 79 2.87 2.67 -6.04
N THR A 80 2.82 1.38 -5.68
CA THR A 80 1.71 0.83 -4.89
C THR A 80 2.18 -0.06 -3.75
N GLN A 81 1.41 -0.06 -2.65
CA GLN A 81 1.49 -1.11 -1.64
C GLN A 81 0.50 -2.24 -1.97
N PRO A 82 0.94 -3.50 -2.08
CA PRO A 82 0.04 -4.65 -2.22
C PRO A 82 -0.94 -4.76 -1.05
N HIS A 83 -2.18 -5.14 -1.34
CA HIS A 83 -3.26 -5.30 -0.35
C HIS A 83 -3.43 -6.74 0.16
N ASN A 84 -2.72 -7.70 -0.44
CA ASN A 84 -2.82 -9.11 -0.18
C ASN A 84 -1.42 -9.71 -0.13
N ASP A 85 -1.13 -10.54 0.87
CA ASP A 85 0.16 -11.17 1.10
C ASP A 85 0.17 -12.66 0.77
N TYR A 86 -0.94 -13.28 0.34
CA TYR A 86 -1.04 -14.73 0.09
C TYR A 86 0.03 -15.27 -0.87
N TYR A 87 0.46 -14.47 -1.86
CA TYR A 87 1.53 -14.89 -2.77
C TYR A 87 2.90 -15.00 -2.09
N LEU A 88 3.13 -14.26 -1.00
CA LEU A 88 4.30 -14.39 -0.13
C LEU A 88 4.26 -15.69 0.68
N TYR A 89 3.18 -16.47 0.66
CA TYR A 89 3.12 -17.75 1.36
C TYR A 89 3.65 -18.92 0.52
N ASN A 90 3.95 -18.67 -0.75
CA ASN A 90 4.54 -19.67 -1.64
C ASN A 90 6.06 -19.76 -1.43
N LYS A 91 6.51 -20.94 -0.97
CA LYS A 91 7.93 -21.24 -0.67
C LYS A 91 8.87 -21.02 -1.86
N GLY A 92 8.37 -21.01 -3.11
CA GLY A 92 9.19 -20.78 -4.31
C GLY A 92 9.71 -19.35 -4.48
N TYR A 93 9.08 -18.35 -3.85
CA TYR A 93 9.48 -16.94 -3.93
C TYR A 93 10.25 -16.45 -2.70
N ASN A 94 10.17 -17.18 -1.59
CA ASN A 94 10.85 -16.85 -0.34
C ASN A 94 12.19 -17.57 -0.22
N ASN A 95 13.15 -17.17 -1.04
CA ASN A 95 14.55 -17.48 -0.72
C ASN A 95 14.92 -16.71 0.56
N LYS A 96 15.02 -17.47 1.65
CA LYS A 96 15.22 -17.04 3.03
C LYS A 96 16.36 -16.01 3.15
N LEU A 97 16.01 -14.75 3.36
CA LEU A 97 16.83 -13.87 4.19
C LEU A 97 16.67 -14.41 5.61
N ASN A 98 17.64 -15.21 6.08
CA ASN A 98 17.68 -15.76 7.43
C ASN A 98 17.87 -14.60 8.44
N LEU A 99 16.76 -13.94 8.79
CA LEU A 99 16.73 -12.89 9.83
C LEU A 99 16.62 -13.48 11.26
N GLY A 100 16.98 -14.76 11.43
CA GLY A 100 17.00 -15.43 12.74
C GLY A 100 15.67 -15.98 13.23
N ASP A 101 14.59 -15.86 12.44
CA ASP A 101 13.30 -16.47 12.71
C ASP A 101 12.91 -17.37 11.53
N ASP A 102 12.88 -18.69 11.76
CA ASP A 102 12.66 -19.71 10.72
C ASP A 102 11.29 -19.61 10.02
N ASP A 103 10.36 -18.82 10.56
CA ASP A 103 8.99 -18.64 10.06
C ASP A 103 8.65 -17.23 9.58
N LYS A 104 9.55 -16.24 9.68
CA LYS A 104 9.21 -14.84 9.32
C LYS A 104 9.29 -14.59 7.81
N ARG A 105 8.12 -14.46 7.20
CA ARG A 105 7.90 -14.00 5.83
C ARG A 105 7.87 -12.47 5.81
N TYR A 106 8.21 -11.86 4.69
CA TYR A 106 8.11 -10.41 4.52
C TYR A 106 6.69 -9.92 4.82
N ASN A 107 6.58 -8.83 5.56
CA ASN A 107 5.31 -8.19 5.81
C ASN A 107 4.97 -7.18 4.70
N ILE A 108 3.70 -7.17 4.26
CA ILE A 108 3.18 -6.12 3.37
C ILE A 108 2.84 -4.84 4.15
N ASP A 109 2.53 -4.95 5.44
CA ASP A 109 2.08 -3.84 6.27
C ASP A 109 3.23 -2.88 6.61
N LEU A 110 2.98 -1.59 6.40
CA LEU A 110 3.88 -0.50 6.80
C LEU A 110 3.87 -0.29 8.33
N ILE A 111 2.73 -0.56 8.96
CA ILE A 111 2.54 -0.48 10.40
C ILE A 111 2.18 -1.88 10.88
N ARG A 112 2.99 -2.44 11.78
CA ARG A 112 2.79 -3.80 12.27
C ARG A 112 1.49 -3.92 13.08
N ALA A 113 0.85 -5.08 12.98
CA ALA A 113 -0.39 -5.37 13.73
C ALA A 113 -0.21 -5.23 15.25
N ASP A 114 0.96 -5.59 15.79
CA ASP A 114 1.31 -5.51 17.21
C ASP A 114 1.82 -4.13 17.67
N SER A 115 1.79 -3.13 16.77
CA SER A 115 2.22 -1.77 17.04
C SER A 115 1.47 -1.15 18.22
N LYS A 116 2.23 -0.56 19.15
CA LYS A 116 1.72 0.12 20.36
C LYS A 116 1.39 1.60 20.12
N LEU A 117 1.50 2.08 18.89
CA LEU A 117 1.08 3.45 18.54
C LEU A 117 -0.43 3.62 18.74
N SER A 118 -0.84 4.82 19.15
CA SER A 118 -2.27 5.19 19.18
C SER A 118 -2.85 5.18 17.76
N LEU A 119 -4.18 5.11 17.64
CA LEU A 119 -4.85 5.13 16.33
C LEU A 119 -4.48 6.39 15.53
N GLU A 120 -4.48 7.55 16.17
CA GLU A 120 -4.12 8.84 15.57
C GLU A 120 -2.69 8.81 15.06
N ARG A 121 -1.74 8.28 15.85
CA ARG A 121 -0.34 8.21 15.42
C ARG A 121 -0.13 7.22 14.28
N LYS A 122 -0.91 6.13 14.24
CA LYS A 122 -0.92 5.19 13.10
C LYS A 122 -1.45 5.87 11.84
N ILE A 123 -2.53 6.64 11.95
CA ILE A 123 -3.10 7.42 10.84
C ILE A 123 -2.08 8.45 10.34
N GLU A 124 -1.45 9.21 11.24
CA GLU A 124 -0.43 10.20 10.87
C GLU A 124 0.75 9.57 10.12
N LEU A 125 1.24 8.43 10.62
CA LEU A 125 2.33 7.68 9.99
C LEU A 125 1.90 7.18 8.61
N HIS A 126 0.71 6.59 8.50
CA HIS A 126 0.20 6.10 7.22
C HIS A 126 0.06 7.20 6.17
N LYS A 127 -0.47 8.36 6.57
CA LYS A 127 -0.60 9.53 5.68
C LYS A 127 0.71 10.03 5.10
N LYS A 128 1.84 9.80 5.78
CA LYS A 128 3.15 10.14 5.22
C LYS A 128 3.50 9.23 4.04
N PHE A 129 3.14 7.96 4.12
CA PHE A 129 3.35 7.00 3.04
C PHE A 129 2.32 7.16 1.92
N GLU A 130 1.06 7.44 2.26
CA GLU A 130 -0.02 7.70 1.31
C GLU A 130 0.30 8.84 0.34
N LYS A 131 1.05 9.85 0.79
CA LYS A 131 1.52 10.96 -0.07
C LYS A 131 2.56 10.55 -1.11
N ILE A 132 3.21 9.39 -0.92
CA ILE A 132 4.29 8.89 -1.78
C ILE A 132 3.75 7.81 -2.72
N LEU A 133 2.77 7.01 -2.27
CA LEU A 133 2.22 5.86 -3.00
C LEU A 133 1.02 6.28 -3.86
N ASP A 134 1.31 6.80 -5.06
CA ASP A 134 0.34 7.36 -5.98
C ASP A 134 -0.64 6.33 -6.59
N GLY A 135 -0.25 5.07 -6.69
CA GLY A 135 -1.16 3.99 -7.11
C GLY A 135 -1.90 3.32 -5.95
N GLY A 136 -1.71 3.82 -4.73
CA GLY A 136 -2.55 3.51 -3.58
C GLY A 136 -1.94 2.57 -2.53
N ASN A 137 -2.50 2.69 -1.34
CA ASN A 137 -2.25 1.88 -0.16
C ASN A 137 -3.55 1.75 0.66
N ILE A 138 -3.59 0.79 1.58
CA ILE A 138 -4.75 0.58 2.45
C ILE A 138 -4.30 0.67 3.90
N PHE A 139 -4.90 1.58 4.67
CA PHE A 139 -4.74 1.60 6.12
C PHE A 139 -5.53 0.45 6.74
N THR A 140 -4.84 -0.52 7.35
CA THR A 140 -5.51 -1.62 8.05
C THR A 140 -5.45 -1.39 9.56
N CYS A 141 -6.61 -1.47 10.22
CA CYS A 141 -6.70 -1.37 11.67
C CYS A 141 -7.43 -2.59 12.25
N ASN A 142 -6.83 -3.20 13.28
CA ASN A 142 -7.50 -4.20 14.10
C ASN A 142 -8.20 -3.49 15.25
N ILE A 143 -9.51 -3.73 15.39
CA ILE A 143 -10.35 -3.08 16.39
C ILE A 143 -11.01 -4.13 17.28
N ASN A 144 -10.89 -3.94 18.59
CA ASN A 144 -11.67 -4.68 19.57
C ASN A 144 -13.09 -4.10 19.64
N ASN A 145 -14.08 -4.98 19.71
CA ASN A 145 -15.50 -4.65 19.52
C ASN A 145 -16.04 -3.56 20.48
N SER A 146 -15.41 -3.34 21.63
CA SER A 146 -15.88 -2.41 22.66
C SER A 146 -15.83 -0.92 22.28
N HIS A 147 -15.13 -0.53 21.20
CA HIS A 147 -14.99 0.88 20.78
C HIS A 147 -15.20 1.10 19.26
N LEU A 148 -15.93 0.21 18.60
CA LEU A 148 -16.04 0.21 17.13
C LEU A 148 -16.55 1.54 16.55
N LEU A 149 -17.61 2.12 17.12
CA LEU A 149 -18.22 3.35 16.59
C LEU A 149 -17.28 4.56 16.69
N GLU A 150 -16.59 4.71 17.83
CA GLU A 150 -15.63 5.79 18.07
C GLU A 150 -14.46 5.72 17.09
N PHE A 151 -13.91 4.52 16.87
CA PHE A 151 -12.81 4.34 15.92
C PHE A 151 -13.25 4.55 14.47
N VAL A 152 -14.46 4.10 14.09
CA VAL A 152 -15.00 4.37 12.75
C VAL A 152 -15.15 5.87 12.51
N GLU A 153 -15.62 6.64 13.50
CA GLU A 153 -15.73 8.09 13.41
C GLU A 153 -14.35 8.74 13.22
N ILE A 154 -13.33 8.31 13.97
CA ILE A 154 -11.95 8.77 13.79
C ILE A 154 -11.46 8.47 12.36
N LEU A 155 -11.68 7.25 11.85
CA LEU A 155 -11.25 6.84 10.52
C LEU A 155 -11.94 7.66 9.42
N ILE A 156 -13.25 7.87 9.50
CA ILE A 156 -13.99 8.69 8.54
C ILE A 156 -13.48 10.15 8.56
N ASN A 157 -13.30 10.71 9.74
CA ASN A 157 -12.83 12.10 9.90
C ASN A 157 -11.34 12.27 9.56
N SER A 158 -10.58 11.18 9.53
CA SER A 158 -9.16 11.21 9.24
C SER A 158 -8.83 11.52 7.78
N LYS A 159 -9.76 11.45 6.82
CA LYS A 159 -9.48 11.68 5.39
C LYS A 159 -8.37 10.77 4.83
N LEU A 160 -8.35 9.51 5.25
CA LEU A 160 -7.59 8.45 4.57
C LEU A 160 -8.22 8.18 3.20
N ASN A 161 -7.42 7.89 2.18
CA ASN A 161 -7.87 7.53 0.84
C ASN A 161 -8.59 6.17 0.84
N ALA A 162 -8.04 5.21 1.60
CA ALA A 162 -8.63 3.88 1.77
C ALA A 162 -8.26 3.28 3.14
N PHE A 163 -9.22 2.60 3.76
CA PHE A 163 -8.98 1.85 5.00
C PHE A 163 -9.77 0.55 5.06
N SER A 164 -9.28 -0.39 5.86
CA SER A 164 -9.90 -1.67 6.18
C SER A 164 -9.95 -1.86 7.68
N ILE A 165 -11.09 -2.32 8.18
CA ILE A 165 -11.30 -2.66 9.59
C ILE A 165 -11.35 -4.18 9.71
N ARG A 166 -10.51 -4.71 10.59
CA ARG A 166 -10.54 -6.11 11.02
C ARG A 166 -11.09 -6.15 12.44
N ALA A 167 -12.33 -6.60 12.59
CA ALA A 167 -12.93 -6.80 13.90
C ALA A 167 -12.50 -8.18 14.43
N GLU A 168 -11.92 -8.22 15.63
CA GLU A 168 -11.76 -9.47 16.38
C GLU A 168 -13.15 -9.86 16.92
N ILE A 169 -13.69 -10.99 16.45
CA ILE A 169 -14.95 -11.59 16.90
C ILE A 169 -14.66 -12.50 18.09
#